data_AF-A0A0B8P8D5-F1
#
_entry.id   AF-A0A0B8P8D5-F1
#
_cell.length_a   1.000
_cell.length_b   1.000
_cell.length_c   1.000
_cell.angle_alpha   90.00
_cell.angle_beta   90.00
_cell.angle_gamma   90.00
#
_symmetry.space_group_name_H-M   'P 1'
#
loop_
_entity.id
_entity.type
_entity.pdbx_description
1 polymer ?
#
loop_
_entity_poly.entity_id
_entity_poly.type
_entity_poly.pdbx_seq_one_letter_code
_entity_poly.pdbx_strand_id
1 'polypeptide(L)'
;MGIADAGVQVAVSIYGAHYELDDNILGMAKIQDGVWMHPCGLKLSQAYEKAQAEREIGLPYWPSMELAEGPDGDQGAQGFVRMQDDSGDVTQLVMNYGMHGMGHGHFDTLGISFFNRGQEVLREYGFARWVNVEPKFGGRYLPENPGYARQTIAHNAITIDETCQNYFDVDRADSVSGTPHFFQVNDESLKGMSAFANEHYDGFGLQRSVFLLSLEELEAPLLIDLYRVKGEGEHQYDYSHQYQGQIIRTNFEYETYQTLETLGTDAAISIYGKWVQVRQTKLH
;
A
#
# COMPACT_ATOMS: atom_id res chain seq x y z
N MET A 1 4.35 7.27 -10.46
CA MET A 1 3.66 7.30 -11.77
C MET A 1 2.20 7.61 -11.49
N GLY A 2 1.59 8.54 -12.21
CA GLY A 2 0.19 8.94 -11.97
C GLY A 2 -0.75 8.44 -13.07
N ILE A 3 -2.05 8.52 -12.85
CA ILE A 3 -3.07 8.13 -13.84
C ILE A 3 -3.00 8.91 -15.16
N ALA A 4 -2.46 10.14 -15.12
CA ALA A 4 -2.23 11.00 -16.28
C ALA A 4 -0.86 10.79 -16.96
N ASP A 5 -0.07 9.80 -16.54
CA ASP A 5 1.19 9.47 -17.21
C ASP A 5 0.93 9.00 -18.64
N ALA A 6 1.83 9.37 -19.58
CA ALA A 6 1.65 9.10 -21.01
C ALA A 6 1.46 7.60 -21.30
N GLY A 7 2.15 6.72 -20.57
CA GLY A 7 1.97 5.27 -20.72
C GLY A 7 0.54 4.81 -20.40
N VAL A 8 -0.06 5.38 -19.35
CA VAL A 8 -1.43 5.06 -18.92
C VAL A 8 -2.45 5.65 -19.89
N GLN A 9 -2.23 6.88 -20.40
CA GLN A 9 -3.09 7.48 -21.42
C GLN A 9 -3.12 6.65 -22.72
N VAL A 10 -1.96 6.14 -23.14
CA VAL A 10 -1.87 5.21 -24.27
C VAL A 10 -2.67 3.93 -23.99
N ALA A 11 -2.49 3.33 -22.81
CA ALA A 11 -3.17 2.10 -22.42
C ALA A 11 -4.70 2.26 -22.39
N VAL A 12 -5.22 3.31 -21.75
CA VAL A 12 -6.66 3.60 -21.68
C VAL A 12 -7.23 3.90 -23.07
N SER A 13 -6.49 4.64 -23.91
CA SER A 13 -6.88 4.90 -25.29
C SER A 13 -7.00 3.61 -26.12
N ILE A 14 -6.04 2.70 -25.99
CA ILE A 14 -6.07 1.39 -26.67
C ILE A 14 -7.25 0.58 -26.13
N TYR A 15 -7.41 0.48 -24.81
CA TYR A 15 -8.52 -0.26 -24.20
C TYR A 15 -9.87 0.23 -24.71
N GLY A 16 -10.11 1.55 -24.66
CA GLY A 16 -11.36 2.17 -25.10
C GLY A 16 -11.66 2.02 -26.59
N ALA A 17 -10.66 1.74 -27.41
CA ALA A 17 -10.85 1.50 -28.84
C ALA A 17 -11.30 0.07 -29.17
N HIS A 18 -11.13 -0.87 -28.24
CA HIS A 18 -11.30 -2.31 -28.43
C HIS A 18 -12.31 -2.97 -27.48
N TYR A 19 -12.59 -2.35 -26.34
CA TYR A 19 -13.47 -2.87 -25.30
C TYR A 19 -14.58 -1.87 -24.96
N GLU A 20 -15.48 -2.30 -24.06
CA GLU A 20 -16.56 -1.46 -23.57
C GLU A 20 -16.02 -0.25 -22.79
N LEU A 21 -16.65 0.90 -23.06
CA LEU A 21 -16.37 2.17 -22.39
C LEU A 21 -17.46 2.44 -21.35
N ASP A 22 -17.29 1.83 -20.18
CA ASP A 22 -18.14 2.08 -19.02
C ASP A 22 -17.80 3.41 -18.34
N ASP A 23 -18.60 3.78 -17.33
CA ASP A 23 -18.41 5.03 -16.59
C ASP A 23 -17.10 5.07 -15.78
N ASN A 24 -16.53 3.91 -15.43
CA ASN A 24 -15.23 3.87 -14.76
C ASN A 24 -14.10 4.25 -15.71
N ILE A 25 -14.10 3.72 -16.94
CA ILE A 25 -13.10 4.07 -17.96
C ILE A 25 -13.26 5.52 -18.41
N LEU A 26 -14.50 5.99 -18.58
CA LEU A 26 -14.77 7.41 -18.89
C LEU A 26 -14.36 8.32 -17.72
N GLY A 27 -14.58 7.89 -16.48
CA GLY A 27 -14.09 8.59 -15.28
C GLY A 27 -12.57 8.63 -15.20
N MET A 28 -11.87 7.57 -15.60
CA MET A 28 -10.40 7.61 -15.74
C MET A 28 -9.97 8.64 -16.79
N ALA A 29 -10.63 8.65 -17.97
CA ALA A 29 -10.35 9.61 -19.02
C ALA A 29 -10.58 11.06 -18.57
N LYS A 30 -11.62 11.30 -17.73
CA LYS A 30 -11.87 12.59 -17.08
C LYS A 30 -10.69 13.04 -16.22
N ILE A 31 -10.10 12.15 -15.42
CA ILE A 31 -8.94 12.50 -14.58
C ILE A 31 -7.69 12.72 -15.43
N GLN A 32 -7.53 11.97 -16.53
CA GLN A 32 -6.40 12.12 -17.44
C GLN A 32 -6.37 13.47 -18.16
N ASP A 33 -7.53 14.12 -18.33
CA ASP A 33 -7.72 15.43 -18.99
C ASP A 33 -6.97 15.53 -20.33
N GLY A 34 -6.93 14.42 -21.06
CA GLY A 34 -6.13 14.28 -22.26
C GLY A 34 -6.19 12.86 -22.81
N VAL A 35 -5.92 12.72 -24.11
CA VAL A 35 -5.86 11.45 -24.80
C VAL A 35 -4.59 11.33 -25.62
N TRP A 36 -4.20 10.10 -25.93
CA TRP A 36 -3.11 9.87 -26.88
C TRP A 36 -3.51 10.33 -28.29
N MET A 37 -2.68 11.15 -28.93
CA MET A 37 -2.89 11.66 -30.30
C MET A 37 -2.78 10.54 -31.36
N HIS A 38 -3.79 9.67 -31.41
CA HIS A 38 -3.89 8.47 -32.22
C HIS A 38 -5.38 8.14 -32.47
N PRO A 39 -5.77 7.40 -33.53
CA PRO A 39 -7.16 7.01 -33.74
C PRO A 39 -7.83 6.31 -32.55
N CYS A 40 -7.05 5.58 -31.73
CA CYS A 40 -7.57 4.99 -30.48
C CYS A 40 -7.98 6.07 -29.46
N GLY A 41 -7.14 7.09 -29.26
CA GLY A 41 -7.47 8.21 -28.38
C GLY A 41 -8.61 9.07 -28.93
N LEU A 42 -8.72 9.19 -30.26
CA LEU A 42 -9.88 9.85 -30.89
C LEU A 42 -11.20 9.13 -30.56
N LYS A 43 -11.23 7.80 -30.62
CA LYS A 43 -12.42 7.03 -30.23
C LYS A 43 -12.82 7.27 -28.77
N LEU A 44 -11.85 7.24 -27.86
CA LEU A 44 -12.09 7.53 -26.44
C LEU A 44 -12.61 8.95 -26.25
N SER A 45 -11.99 9.94 -26.89
CA SER A 45 -12.40 11.34 -26.82
C SER A 45 -13.82 11.55 -27.33
N GLN A 46 -14.19 10.98 -28.48
CA GLN A 46 -15.54 11.06 -29.03
C GLN A 46 -16.58 10.38 -28.14
N ALA A 47 -16.24 9.22 -27.57
CA ALA A 47 -17.13 8.50 -26.66
C ALA A 47 -17.37 9.30 -25.37
N TYR A 48 -16.31 9.90 -24.82
CA TYR A 48 -16.41 10.77 -23.65
C TYR A 48 -17.25 12.02 -23.94
N GLU A 49 -17.00 12.72 -25.06
CA GLU A 49 -17.77 13.90 -25.47
C GLU A 49 -19.26 13.57 -25.62
N LYS A 50 -19.58 12.46 -26.28
CA LYS A 50 -20.96 12.00 -26.41
C LYS A 50 -21.59 11.70 -25.05
N ALA A 51 -20.89 10.97 -24.19
CA ALA A 51 -21.40 10.61 -22.87
C ALA A 51 -21.64 11.85 -21.99
N GLN A 52 -20.75 12.84 -22.04
CA GLN A 52 -20.85 14.10 -21.31
C GLN A 52 -22.05 14.96 -21.77
N ALA A 53 -22.44 14.86 -23.04
CA ALA A 53 -23.64 15.53 -23.55
C ALA A 53 -24.94 14.91 -23.01
N GLU A 54 -24.91 13.65 -22.57
CA GLU A 54 -26.07 12.89 -22.10
C GLU A 54 -26.19 12.88 -20.56
N ARG A 55 -25.05 12.87 -19.84
CA ARG A 55 -24.99 12.80 -18.37
C ARG A 55 -23.69 13.35 -17.80
N GLU A 56 -23.67 13.56 -16.49
CA GLU A 56 -22.42 13.83 -15.76
C GLU A 56 -21.59 12.55 -15.62
N ILE A 57 -20.29 12.63 -15.97
CA ILE A 57 -19.34 11.53 -15.79
C ILE A 57 -18.67 11.67 -14.43
N GLY A 58 -18.89 10.69 -13.54
CA GLY A 58 -18.31 10.63 -12.20
C GLY A 58 -16.82 10.28 -12.18
N LEU A 59 -16.25 10.23 -10.97
CA LEU A 59 -14.94 9.60 -10.74
C LEU A 59 -15.11 8.08 -10.73
N PRO A 60 -14.08 7.31 -11.14
CA PRO A 60 -14.18 5.86 -11.15
C PRO A 60 -14.30 5.30 -9.73
N TYR A 61 -15.24 4.38 -9.54
CA TYR A 61 -15.39 3.58 -8.33
C TYR A 61 -15.28 2.10 -8.71
N TRP A 62 -14.07 1.57 -8.56
CA TRP A 62 -13.79 0.17 -8.84
C TRP A 62 -14.32 -0.73 -7.72
N PRO A 63 -14.80 -1.94 -8.03
CA PRO A 63 -15.15 -2.90 -6.99
C PRO A 63 -13.92 -3.26 -6.16
N SER A 64 -14.16 -3.76 -4.95
CA SER A 64 -13.09 -4.42 -4.19
C SER A 64 -12.63 -5.67 -4.96
N MET A 65 -11.33 -5.95 -4.93
CA MET A 65 -10.74 -7.03 -5.74
C MET A 65 -9.53 -7.64 -5.04
N GLU A 66 -9.39 -8.95 -5.15
CA GLU A 66 -8.19 -9.70 -4.76
C GLU A 66 -7.52 -10.19 -6.04
N LEU A 67 -6.30 -9.74 -6.28
CA LEU A 67 -5.52 -10.06 -7.46
C LEU A 67 -4.51 -11.15 -7.11
N ALA A 68 -4.86 -12.40 -7.42
CA ALA A 68 -3.97 -13.54 -7.23
C ALA A 68 -2.71 -13.41 -8.09
N GLU A 69 -1.57 -13.78 -7.51
CA GLU A 69 -0.26 -13.68 -8.15
C GLU A 69 0.32 -15.04 -8.54
N GLY A 70 1.37 -15.00 -9.37
CA GLY A 70 1.99 -16.17 -9.97
C GLY A 70 1.37 -16.55 -11.33
N PRO A 71 2.08 -17.34 -12.15
CA PRO A 71 1.60 -17.76 -13.47
C PRO A 71 0.24 -18.46 -13.44
N ASP A 72 -0.03 -19.21 -12.37
CA ASP A 72 -1.24 -20.00 -12.17
C ASP A 72 -2.20 -19.37 -11.14
N GLY A 73 -1.84 -18.21 -10.57
CA GLY A 73 -2.67 -17.50 -9.57
C GLY A 73 -2.70 -18.16 -8.19
N ASP A 74 -1.62 -18.84 -7.80
CA ASP A 74 -1.50 -19.59 -6.54
C ASP A 74 -0.38 -19.09 -5.60
N GLN A 75 0.28 -17.98 -5.93
CA GLN A 75 1.40 -17.42 -5.19
C GLN A 75 1.02 -16.17 -4.40
N GLY A 76 -0.03 -16.30 -3.59
CA GLY A 76 -0.55 -15.19 -2.80
C GLY A 76 -1.38 -14.20 -3.62
N ALA A 77 -1.57 -12.98 -3.11
CA ALA A 77 -2.33 -11.94 -3.81
C ALA A 77 -2.01 -10.52 -3.32
N GLN A 78 -2.46 -9.54 -4.11
CA GLN A 78 -2.69 -8.17 -3.64
C GLN A 78 -4.19 -7.93 -3.43
N GLY A 79 -4.58 -7.60 -2.20
CA GLY A 79 -5.97 -7.32 -1.86
C GLY A 79 -6.28 -5.83 -1.89
N PHE A 80 -7.39 -5.45 -2.52
CA PHE A 80 -7.90 -4.09 -2.60
C PHE A 80 -9.33 -4.04 -2.05
N VAL A 81 -9.50 -3.52 -0.84
CA VAL A 81 -10.81 -3.32 -0.21
C VAL A 81 -11.22 -1.86 -0.37
N ARG A 82 -12.44 -1.63 -0.86
CA ARG A 82 -12.98 -0.29 -1.16
C ARG A 82 -14.37 -0.12 -0.56
N MET A 83 -14.58 1.02 0.09
CA MET A 83 -15.88 1.51 0.54
C MET A 83 -16.05 2.95 0.07
N GLN A 84 -17.26 3.28 -0.38
CA GLN A 84 -17.62 4.65 -0.74
C GLN A 84 -18.61 5.18 0.30
N ASP A 85 -18.35 6.37 0.83
CA ASP A 85 -19.28 7.03 1.76
C ASP A 85 -20.39 7.79 1.02
N ASP A 86 -21.35 8.36 1.78
CA ASP A 86 -22.50 9.08 1.24
C ASP A 86 -22.12 10.34 0.43
N SER A 87 -20.90 10.87 0.63
CA SER A 87 -20.38 11.99 -0.15
C SER A 87 -19.77 11.57 -1.49
N GLY A 88 -19.63 10.26 -1.72
CA GLY A 88 -18.95 9.68 -2.87
C GLY A 88 -17.44 9.54 -2.70
N ASP A 89 -16.87 9.86 -1.53
CA ASP A 89 -15.45 9.66 -1.27
C ASP A 89 -15.14 8.17 -1.09
N VAL A 90 -14.00 7.74 -1.64
CA VAL A 90 -13.60 6.34 -1.62
C VAL A 90 -12.50 6.13 -0.60
N THR A 91 -12.81 5.31 0.40
CA THR A 91 -11.82 4.74 1.31
C THR A 91 -11.29 3.44 0.70
N GLN A 92 -9.97 3.35 0.54
CA GLN A 92 -9.31 2.19 -0.04
C GLN A 92 -8.22 1.66 0.90
N LEU A 93 -8.25 0.36 1.12
CA LEU A 93 -7.24 -0.37 1.85
C LEU A 93 -6.57 -1.38 0.92
N VAL A 94 -5.25 -1.38 0.92
CA VAL A 94 -4.42 -2.31 0.14
C VAL A 94 -3.60 -3.14 1.10
N MET A 95 -3.46 -4.44 0.83
CA MET A 95 -2.53 -5.32 1.55
C MET A 95 -1.81 -6.22 0.56
N ASN A 96 -0.48 -6.27 0.66
CA ASN A 96 0.37 -7.17 -0.11
C ASN A 96 0.56 -8.50 0.63
N TYR A 97 0.24 -9.62 -0.01
CA TYR A 97 0.61 -10.97 0.42
C TYR A 97 0.89 -11.86 -0.78
N GLY A 98 1.42 -11.27 -1.85
CA GLY A 98 1.76 -11.93 -3.10
C GLY A 98 3.20 -12.42 -3.16
N MET A 99 3.74 -12.50 -4.37
CA MET A 99 5.14 -12.76 -4.64
C MET A 99 6.00 -11.54 -4.29
N HIS A 100 7.29 -11.76 -4.05
CA HIS A 100 8.23 -10.66 -3.78
C HIS A 100 8.39 -9.70 -4.96
N GLY A 101 8.52 -10.22 -6.20
CA GLY A 101 8.67 -9.39 -7.39
C GLY A 101 10.13 -9.14 -7.80
N MET A 102 11.00 -10.13 -7.60
CA MET A 102 12.40 -10.11 -8.04
C MET A 102 13.19 -8.94 -7.42
N GLY A 103 14.23 -8.46 -8.12
CA GLY A 103 15.10 -7.39 -7.63
C GLY A 103 14.44 -6.02 -7.37
N HIS A 104 13.16 -5.86 -7.71
CA HIS A 104 12.37 -4.65 -7.41
C HIS A 104 11.43 -4.82 -6.23
N GLY A 105 11.24 -6.04 -5.74
CA GLY A 105 10.40 -6.37 -4.60
C GLY A 105 10.85 -5.69 -3.32
N HIS A 106 9.89 -5.32 -2.48
CA HIS A 106 10.13 -4.85 -1.12
C HIS A 106 9.97 -6.01 -0.13
N PHE A 107 10.59 -5.92 1.05
CA PHE A 107 10.52 -6.95 2.08
C PHE A 107 9.38 -6.63 3.06
N ASP A 108 8.16 -6.61 2.53
CA ASP A 108 6.99 -5.97 3.14
C ASP A 108 5.72 -6.82 3.08
N THR A 109 5.85 -8.15 3.09
CA THR A 109 4.68 -9.03 3.08
C THR A 109 3.80 -8.77 4.29
N LEU A 110 2.48 -8.75 4.07
CA LEU A 110 1.41 -8.26 4.95
C LEU A 110 1.42 -6.75 5.21
N GLY A 111 2.27 -5.97 4.54
CA GLY A 111 2.24 -4.51 4.57
C GLY A 111 0.93 -3.95 4.01
N ILE A 112 0.49 -2.80 4.54
CA ILE A 112 -0.73 -2.13 4.09
C ILE A 112 -0.46 -0.70 3.60
N SER A 113 -1.31 -0.24 2.70
CA SER A 113 -1.48 1.18 2.39
C SER A 113 -2.95 1.53 2.56
N PHE A 114 -3.23 2.70 3.13
CA PHE A 114 -4.59 3.13 3.44
C PHE A 114 -4.84 4.52 2.88
N PHE A 115 -5.93 4.66 2.14
CA PHE A 115 -6.34 5.88 1.46
C PHE A 115 -7.72 6.30 1.91
N ASN A 116 -7.89 7.60 2.17
CA ASN A 116 -9.17 8.22 2.49
C ASN A 116 -9.12 9.70 2.08
N ARG A 117 -10.23 10.27 1.62
CA ARG A 117 -10.33 11.69 1.21
C ARG A 117 -9.29 12.09 0.16
N GLY A 118 -9.02 11.18 -0.78
CA GLY A 118 -7.99 11.35 -1.81
C GLY A 118 -6.56 11.49 -1.30
N GLN A 119 -6.28 11.12 -0.05
CA GLN A 119 -4.94 11.13 0.55
C GLN A 119 -4.47 9.71 0.85
N GLU A 120 -3.16 9.51 0.76
CA GLU A 120 -2.48 8.32 1.28
C GLU A 120 -2.20 8.53 2.77
N VAL A 121 -3.09 8.00 3.62
CA VAL A 121 -3.06 8.18 5.07
C VAL A 121 -1.98 7.31 5.70
N LEU A 122 -1.96 6.01 5.39
CA LEU A 122 -0.83 5.12 5.67
C LEU A 122 -0.05 4.92 4.37
N ARG A 123 1.16 5.47 4.35
CA ARG A 123 1.97 5.63 3.15
C ARG A 123 2.92 4.49 2.92
N GLU A 124 3.19 4.24 1.64
CA GLU A 124 4.35 3.49 1.21
C GLU A 124 5.44 4.43 0.72
N TYR A 125 6.68 4.19 1.13
CA TYR A 125 7.80 5.08 0.77
C TYR A 125 8.11 5.04 -0.72
N GLY A 126 7.83 3.91 -1.37
CA GLY A 126 8.24 3.64 -2.73
C GLY A 126 9.76 3.51 -2.82
N PHE A 127 10.37 4.03 -3.88
CA PHE A 127 11.80 3.84 -4.13
C PHE A 127 12.63 5.08 -3.79
N ALA A 128 13.82 4.88 -3.22
CA ALA A 128 14.80 5.94 -3.08
C ALA A 128 15.45 6.23 -4.45
N ARG A 129 14.76 7.04 -5.26
CA ARG A 129 15.14 7.34 -6.65
C ARG A 129 14.59 8.69 -7.08
N TRP A 130 15.39 9.42 -7.85
CA TRP A 130 14.98 10.67 -8.49
C TRP A 130 15.01 10.50 -10.01
N VAL A 131 13.85 10.22 -10.60
CA VAL A 131 13.75 9.87 -12.03
C VAL A 131 14.31 10.99 -12.91
N ASN A 132 15.26 10.65 -13.78
CA ASN A 132 15.91 11.55 -14.74
C ASN A 132 16.63 12.76 -14.13
N VAL A 133 17.00 12.70 -12.85
CA VAL A 133 17.81 13.73 -12.18
C VAL A 133 19.26 13.29 -12.14
N GLU A 134 20.07 13.79 -13.09
CA GLU A 134 21.48 13.39 -13.25
C GLU A 134 22.32 13.52 -11.96
N PRO A 135 22.24 14.61 -11.16
CA PRO A 135 23.01 14.72 -9.92
C PRO A 135 22.63 13.69 -8.84
N LYS A 136 21.47 13.03 -8.96
CA LYS A 136 21.00 11.99 -8.04
C LYS A 136 21.30 10.63 -8.64
N PHE A 137 22.59 10.32 -8.72
CA PHE A 137 23.13 9.05 -9.23
C PHE A 137 22.64 8.72 -10.66
N GLY A 138 22.61 9.70 -11.54
CA GLY A 138 22.15 9.53 -12.92
C GLY A 138 20.66 9.21 -13.04
N GLY A 139 19.87 9.48 -12.00
CA GLY A 139 18.46 9.10 -11.88
C GLY A 139 18.20 7.61 -11.66
N ARG A 140 19.22 6.86 -11.21
CA ARG A 140 19.13 5.45 -10.82
C ARG A 140 18.66 5.31 -9.36
N TYR A 141 18.42 4.07 -8.93
CA TYR A 141 18.20 3.76 -7.52
C TYR A 141 19.43 4.16 -6.70
N LEU A 142 19.21 4.91 -5.64
CA LEU A 142 20.27 5.35 -4.72
C LEU A 142 20.67 4.21 -3.76
N PRO A 143 21.83 4.28 -3.09
CA PRO A 143 22.21 3.33 -2.04
C PRO A 143 21.17 3.19 -0.91
N GLU A 144 20.39 4.23 -0.63
CA GLU A 144 19.29 4.21 0.32
C GLU A 144 18.10 3.36 -0.14
N ASN A 145 18.07 2.93 -1.41
CA ASN A 145 17.00 2.07 -1.90
C ASN A 145 17.04 0.67 -1.26
N PRO A 146 18.15 -0.09 -1.38
CA PRO A 146 18.32 -1.28 -0.57
C PRO A 146 18.59 -0.97 0.92
N GLY A 147 19.20 0.18 1.24
CA GLY A 147 19.54 0.52 2.63
C GLY A 147 18.37 0.92 3.52
N TYR A 148 17.24 1.34 2.94
CA TYR A 148 16.07 1.84 3.67
C TYR A 148 14.76 1.48 2.97
N ALA A 149 14.57 1.95 1.73
CA ALA A 149 13.25 1.97 1.09
C ALA A 149 12.61 0.59 0.94
N ARG A 150 13.43 -0.46 0.80
CA ARG A 150 13.00 -1.86 0.65
C ARG A 150 12.95 -2.65 1.96
N GLN A 151 13.40 -2.08 3.07
CA GLN A 151 13.59 -2.77 4.35
C GLN A 151 12.27 -2.81 5.12
N THR A 152 11.93 -3.93 5.77
CA THR A 152 10.62 -4.13 6.45
C THR A 152 10.22 -2.98 7.37
N ILE A 153 11.18 -2.39 8.09
CA ILE A 153 10.91 -1.28 9.02
C ILE A 153 10.36 -0.01 8.33
N ALA A 154 10.65 0.18 7.04
CA ALA A 154 10.16 1.29 6.23
C ALA A 154 8.71 1.11 5.76
N HIS A 155 8.08 -0.03 6.09
CA HIS A 155 6.74 -0.41 5.67
C HIS A 155 5.75 -0.42 6.84
N ASN A 156 4.45 -0.40 6.53
CA ASN A 156 3.40 -0.48 7.55
C ASN A 156 3.20 -1.93 8.02
N ALA A 157 4.19 -2.53 8.67
CA ALA A 157 4.18 -3.95 9.08
C ALA A 157 4.92 -4.16 10.41
N ILE A 158 4.96 -5.41 10.89
CA ILE A 158 5.79 -5.80 12.03
C ILE A 158 7.20 -6.15 11.54
N THR A 159 8.20 -5.60 12.23
CA THR A 159 9.60 -6.03 12.17
C THR A 159 9.93 -6.81 13.45
N ILE A 160 10.62 -7.94 13.32
CA ILE A 160 11.00 -8.81 14.45
C ILE A 160 12.50 -8.73 14.65
N ASP A 161 12.95 -8.50 15.88
CA ASP A 161 14.37 -8.43 16.28
C ASP A 161 15.20 -7.55 15.33
N GLU A 162 14.67 -6.39 14.96
CA GLU A 162 15.32 -5.44 14.04
C GLU A 162 15.68 -6.03 12.66
N THR A 163 15.14 -7.20 12.33
CA THR A 163 15.53 -7.99 11.17
C THR A 163 14.56 -7.77 10.01
N CYS A 164 15.10 -7.57 8.82
CA CYS A 164 14.32 -7.51 7.59
C CYS A 164 13.73 -8.89 7.24
N GLN A 165 12.49 -8.93 6.76
CA GLN A 165 11.88 -10.16 6.24
C GLN A 165 12.85 -10.84 5.25
N ASN A 166 12.91 -12.17 5.31
CA ASN A 166 13.80 -12.98 4.48
C ASN A 166 15.28 -12.56 4.54
N TYR A 167 15.70 -11.85 5.59
CA TYR A 167 17.08 -11.36 5.78
C TYR A 167 17.59 -10.46 4.65
N PHE A 168 16.68 -9.75 3.97
CA PHE A 168 16.97 -8.97 2.76
C PHE A 168 17.53 -9.82 1.59
N ASP A 169 17.33 -11.14 1.61
CA ASP A 169 17.71 -12.06 0.55
C ASP A 169 16.59 -12.18 -0.49
N VAL A 170 16.85 -11.69 -1.70
CA VAL A 170 15.87 -11.67 -2.81
C VAL A 170 15.56 -13.08 -3.29
N ASP A 171 16.53 -13.98 -3.38
CA ASP A 171 16.30 -15.35 -3.84
C ASP A 171 15.43 -16.11 -2.84
N ARG A 172 15.67 -15.88 -1.54
CA ARG A 172 14.78 -16.39 -0.48
C ARG A 172 13.39 -15.79 -0.60
N ALA A 173 13.26 -14.48 -0.74
CA ALA A 173 11.97 -13.82 -0.80
C ALA A 173 11.15 -14.23 -2.04
N ASP A 174 11.78 -14.45 -3.19
CA ASP A 174 11.12 -14.96 -4.40
C ASP A 174 10.66 -16.43 -4.26
N SER A 175 11.22 -17.19 -3.32
CA SER A 175 10.86 -18.59 -3.07
C SER A 175 9.62 -18.77 -2.19
N VAL A 176 9.11 -17.69 -1.59
CA VAL A 176 7.98 -17.70 -0.66
C VAL A 176 6.93 -16.66 -1.07
N SER A 177 5.69 -16.87 -0.64
CA SER A 177 4.61 -15.88 -0.79
C SER A 177 3.69 -15.95 0.42
N GLY A 178 2.80 -14.97 0.56
CA GLY A 178 1.76 -15.02 1.56
C GLY A 178 0.70 -16.08 1.23
N THR A 179 0.03 -16.62 2.25
CA THR A 179 -1.10 -17.54 2.06
C THR A 179 -2.41 -16.79 2.33
N PRO A 180 -3.31 -16.63 1.34
CA PRO A 180 -4.62 -16.04 1.56
C PRO A 180 -5.41 -16.80 2.61
N HIS A 181 -6.11 -16.09 3.50
CA HIS A 181 -6.97 -16.67 4.52
C HIS A 181 -8.45 -16.41 4.20
N PHE A 182 -8.82 -15.15 4.00
CA PHE A 182 -10.13 -14.77 3.47
C PHE A 182 -10.06 -13.43 2.77
N PHE A 183 -10.96 -13.23 1.81
CA PHE A 183 -11.29 -11.94 1.22
C PHE A 183 -12.81 -11.82 1.15
N GLN A 184 -13.38 -10.94 1.98
CA GLN A 184 -14.83 -10.81 2.17
C GLN A 184 -15.26 -9.38 1.97
N VAL A 185 -15.91 -9.11 0.85
CA VAL A 185 -16.23 -7.74 0.39
C VAL A 185 -17.68 -7.55 -0.05
N ASN A 186 -18.51 -8.58 0.16
CA ASN A 186 -19.92 -8.61 -0.26
C ASN A 186 -20.86 -7.90 0.72
N ASP A 187 -20.43 -7.67 1.96
CA ASP A 187 -21.19 -6.92 2.96
C ASP A 187 -20.88 -5.42 2.80
N GLU A 188 -21.92 -4.59 2.79
CA GLU A 188 -21.81 -3.15 2.59
C GLU A 188 -21.27 -2.42 3.83
N SER A 189 -21.51 -2.97 5.02
CA SER A 189 -21.12 -2.41 6.32
C SER A 189 -19.76 -2.89 6.80
N LEU A 190 -19.33 -4.10 6.42
CA LEU A 190 -18.05 -4.67 6.84
C LEU A 190 -17.36 -5.40 5.69
N LYS A 191 -16.20 -4.90 5.27
CA LYS A 191 -15.36 -5.56 4.28
C LYS A 191 -13.99 -5.83 4.86
N GLY A 192 -13.36 -6.94 4.51
CA GLY A 192 -12.03 -7.23 5.03
C GLY A 192 -11.31 -8.34 4.30
N MET A 193 -10.05 -8.45 4.65
CA MET A 193 -9.15 -9.46 4.11
C MET A 193 -8.16 -9.93 5.17
N SER A 194 -7.65 -11.14 4.99
CA SER A 194 -6.61 -11.68 5.85
C SER A 194 -5.71 -12.61 5.08
N ALA A 195 -4.44 -12.63 5.46
CA ALA A 195 -3.44 -13.54 4.93
C ALA A 195 -2.41 -13.90 5.99
N PHE A 196 -1.64 -14.95 5.71
CA PHE A 196 -0.53 -15.43 6.51
C PHE A 196 0.81 -15.16 5.83
N ALA A 197 1.85 -14.96 6.62
CA ALA A 197 3.25 -14.92 6.17
C ALA A 197 4.09 -15.78 7.12
N ASN A 198 4.08 -17.09 6.90
CA ASN A 198 4.66 -18.07 7.84
C ASN A 198 6.13 -18.42 7.56
N GLU A 199 6.67 -17.98 6.42
CA GLU A 199 8.03 -18.33 5.97
C GLU A 199 8.95 -17.11 5.86
N HIS A 200 8.47 -15.93 6.27
CA HIS A 200 9.15 -14.64 6.07
C HIS A 200 10.12 -14.31 7.21
N TYR A 201 9.97 -14.98 8.35
CA TYR A 201 10.85 -14.98 9.51
C TYR A 201 11.00 -16.41 10.02
N ASP A 202 12.22 -16.87 10.24
CA ASP A 202 12.45 -18.23 10.72
C ASP A 202 11.84 -18.45 12.11
N GLY A 203 10.98 -19.47 12.25
CA GLY A 203 10.33 -19.81 13.51
C GLY A 203 9.09 -18.97 13.87
N PHE A 204 8.66 -18.05 13.01
CA PHE A 204 7.50 -17.20 13.25
C PHE A 204 6.36 -17.43 12.25
N GLY A 205 5.15 -17.52 12.77
CA GLY A 205 3.92 -17.42 11.99
C GLY A 205 3.29 -16.04 12.12
N LEU A 206 3.11 -15.35 11.00
CA LEU A 206 2.44 -14.06 10.94
C LEU A 206 1.05 -14.20 10.33
N GLN A 207 0.08 -13.48 10.88
CA GLN A 207 -1.24 -13.32 10.30
C GLN A 207 -1.67 -11.87 10.46
N ARG A 208 -2.11 -11.24 9.37
CA ARG A 208 -2.79 -9.94 9.44
C ARG A 208 -4.22 -10.08 8.96
N SER A 209 -5.14 -9.44 9.66
CA SER A 209 -6.55 -9.31 9.27
C SER A 209 -6.91 -7.84 9.37
N VAL A 210 -7.39 -7.28 8.26
CA VAL A 210 -7.72 -5.87 8.18
C VAL A 210 -9.14 -5.69 7.62
N PHE A 211 -9.86 -4.73 8.16
CA PHE A 211 -11.26 -4.49 7.84
C PHE A 211 -11.54 -3.00 7.67
N LEU A 212 -12.44 -2.68 6.75
CA LEU A 212 -13.16 -1.41 6.72
C LEU A 212 -14.56 -1.66 7.29
N LEU A 213 -14.90 -0.92 8.34
CA LEU A 213 -16.20 -0.97 9.01
C LEU A 213 -16.90 0.38 8.83
N SER A 214 -18.05 0.39 8.18
CA SER A 214 -18.94 1.54 8.14
C SER A 214 -19.85 1.56 9.36
N LEU A 215 -19.97 2.70 10.02
CA LEU A 215 -20.84 2.94 11.17
C LEU A 215 -21.63 4.21 10.92
N GLU A 216 -22.94 4.21 11.21
CA GLU A 216 -23.81 5.38 11.00
C GLU A 216 -23.33 6.62 11.77
N GLU A 217 -22.64 6.42 12.89
CA GLU A 217 -22.12 7.50 13.74
C GLU A 217 -20.81 8.12 13.23
N LEU A 218 -20.17 7.53 12.22
CA LEU A 218 -18.89 7.99 11.67
C LEU A 218 -19.05 8.51 10.24
N GLU A 219 -18.43 9.65 9.95
CA GLU A 219 -18.43 10.24 8.59
C GLU A 219 -17.63 9.43 7.56
N ALA A 220 -16.78 8.51 8.01
CA ALA A 220 -15.93 7.70 7.14
C ALA A 220 -15.72 6.29 7.75
N PRO A 221 -15.45 5.27 6.92
CA PRO A 221 -15.17 3.92 7.40
C PRO A 221 -13.99 3.85 8.37
N LEU A 222 -14.16 3.06 9.43
CA LEU A 222 -13.12 2.74 10.40
C LEU A 222 -12.22 1.61 9.88
N LEU A 223 -10.91 1.85 9.88
CA LEU A 223 -9.91 0.79 9.68
C LEU A 223 -9.72 0.02 10.99
N ILE A 224 -9.99 -1.29 10.96
CA ILE A 224 -9.66 -2.23 12.04
C ILE A 224 -8.49 -3.08 11.58
N ASP A 225 -7.41 -3.11 12.36
CA ASP A 225 -6.18 -3.81 12.01
C ASP A 225 -5.75 -4.76 13.14
N LEU A 226 -5.72 -6.05 12.81
CA LEU A 226 -5.37 -7.13 13.73
C LEU A 226 -4.14 -7.85 13.19
N TYR A 227 -3.01 -7.67 13.86
CA TYR A 227 -1.77 -8.34 13.52
C TYR A 227 -1.41 -9.36 14.61
N ARG A 228 -1.42 -10.64 14.24
CA ARG A 228 -1.05 -11.75 15.12
C ARG A 228 0.33 -12.26 14.75
N VAL A 229 1.19 -12.37 15.76
CA VAL A 229 2.50 -13.00 15.68
C VAL A 229 2.53 -14.23 16.57
N LYS A 230 3.05 -15.35 16.05
CA LYS A 230 3.25 -16.59 16.79
C LYS A 230 4.72 -17.00 16.68
N GLY A 231 5.43 -16.98 17.79
CA GLY A 231 6.81 -17.46 17.94
C GLY A 231 7.06 -17.92 19.37
N GLU A 232 8.24 -18.50 19.62
CA GLU A 232 8.68 -18.95 20.95
C GLU A 232 9.84 -18.08 21.45
N GLY A 233 9.83 -17.72 22.72
CA GLY A 233 10.90 -16.91 23.33
C GLY A 233 10.53 -15.44 23.52
N GLU A 234 11.48 -14.69 24.07
CA GLU A 234 11.39 -13.23 24.22
C GLU A 234 12.04 -12.56 23.02
N HIS A 235 11.31 -11.66 22.38
CA HIS A 235 11.68 -11.01 21.11
C HIS A 235 11.25 -9.54 21.10
N GLN A 236 11.90 -8.74 20.27
CA GLN A 236 11.49 -7.37 19.97
C GLN A 236 10.51 -7.38 18.78
N TYR A 237 9.42 -6.62 18.91
CA TYR A 237 8.43 -6.45 17.86
C TYR A 237 8.19 -4.97 17.63
N ASP A 238 8.61 -4.47 16.47
CA ASP A 238 8.40 -3.08 16.06
C ASP A 238 7.22 -3.02 15.09
N TYR A 239 6.14 -2.37 15.49
CA TYR A 239 4.94 -2.22 14.66
C TYR A 239 4.87 -0.83 14.02
N SER A 240 5.38 -0.73 12.79
CA SER A 240 5.57 0.54 12.09
C SER A 240 4.31 1.06 11.41
N HIS A 241 4.09 2.37 11.49
CA HIS A 241 3.04 3.10 10.75
C HIS A 241 3.63 4.37 10.12
N GLN A 242 3.73 4.37 8.80
CA GLN A 242 4.25 5.48 7.99
C GLN A 242 3.09 6.43 7.64
N TYR A 243 2.62 7.23 8.61
CA TYR A 243 1.45 8.08 8.37
C TYR A 243 1.77 9.43 7.75
N GLN A 244 0.81 9.99 7.01
CA GLN A 244 0.82 11.39 6.56
C GLN A 244 0.02 12.27 7.52
N GLY A 245 0.68 13.19 8.22
CA GLY A 245 -0.04 14.18 8.99
C GLY A 245 0.81 14.88 10.04
N GLN A 246 0.13 15.63 10.91
CA GLN A 246 0.74 16.30 12.05
C GLN A 246 0.15 15.74 13.34
N ILE A 247 1.02 15.38 14.30
CA ILE A 247 0.57 14.97 15.63
C ILE A 247 -0.14 16.13 16.31
N ILE A 248 -1.40 15.92 16.70
CA ILE A 248 -2.20 16.92 17.44
C ILE A 248 -2.11 16.71 18.95
N ARG A 249 -2.26 15.45 19.40
CA ARG A 249 -2.25 15.07 20.82
C ARG A 249 -1.94 13.58 20.96
N THR A 250 -1.27 13.22 22.07
CA THR A 250 -1.15 11.84 22.54
C THR A 250 -2.01 11.62 23.78
N ASN A 251 -2.42 10.38 24.03
CA ASN A 251 -3.04 9.93 25.28
C ASN A 251 -2.06 9.21 26.21
N PHE A 252 -0.76 9.26 25.90
CA PHE A 252 0.34 8.72 26.68
C PHE A 252 1.40 9.79 26.94
N GLU A 253 2.12 9.65 28.06
CA GLU A 253 3.30 10.46 28.35
C GLU A 253 4.48 10.01 27.50
N TYR A 254 5.30 10.96 27.07
CA TYR A 254 6.43 10.69 26.20
C TYR A 254 7.59 11.64 26.49
N GLU A 255 8.80 11.15 26.26
CA GLU A 255 10.02 11.94 26.44
C GLU A 255 10.47 12.48 25.09
N THR A 256 10.95 13.73 25.06
CA THR A 256 11.55 14.35 23.88
C THR A 256 13.04 14.51 24.07
N TYR A 257 13.80 14.29 23.00
CA TYR A 257 15.25 14.44 23.02
C TYR A 257 15.67 15.76 22.35
N GLN A 258 16.65 16.45 22.94
CA GLN A 258 17.24 17.68 22.36
C GLN A 258 18.12 17.37 21.14
N THR A 259 18.64 16.15 21.07
CA THR A 259 19.47 15.64 19.99
C THR A 259 18.94 14.29 19.55
N LEU A 260 18.86 14.09 18.23
CA LEU A 260 18.42 12.83 17.66
C LEU A 260 19.61 11.87 17.55
N GLU A 261 19.43 10.68 18.08
CA GLU A 261 20.32 9.54 17.87
C GLU A 261 19.69 8.57 16.87
N THR A 262 20.51 7.73 16.25
CA THR A 262 20.00 6.66 15.39
C THR A 262 19.17 5.69 16.21
N LEU A 263 18.02 5.26 15.68
CA LEU A 263 17.10 4.38 16.41
C LEU A 263 17.70 2.99 16.69
N GLY A 264 18.59 2.52 15.80
CA GLY A 264 19.28 1.24 15.88
C GLY A 264 20.61 1.28 15.14
N THR A 265 21.30 0.14 15.09
CA THR A 265 22.64 0.02 14.49
C THR A 265 22.64 -0.52 13.07
N ASP A 266 21.56 -1.19 12.65
CA ASP A 266 21.42 -1.71 11.30
C ASP A 266 21.02 -0.61 10.30
N ALA A 267 21.45 -0.75 9.04
CA ALA A 267 21.42 0.33 8.06
C ALA A 267 20.04 0.99 7.91
N ALA A 268 18.96 0.21 7.92
CA ALA A 268 17.59 0.72 7.79
C ALA A 268 17.12 1.49 9.02
N ILE A 269 17.36 0.94 10.20
CA ILE A 269 16.89 1.48 11.48
C ILE A 269 17.74 2.70 11.86
N SER A 270 19.01 2.71 11.44
CA SER A 270 19.93 3.83 11.66
C SER A 270 19.50 5.13 10.97
N ILE A 271 18.63 5.05 9.95
CA ILE A 271 18.09 6.22 9.24
C ILE A 271 16.97 6.91 10.03
N TYR A 272 16.31 6.18 10.94
CA TYR A 272 15.36 6.77 11.86
C TYR A 272 16.09 7.50 12.98
N GLY A 273 15.67 8.73 13.26
CA GLY A 273 16.07 9.45 14.46
C GLY A 273 15.13 9.11 15.61
N LYS A 274 15.67 8.77 16.79
CA LYS A 274 14.90 8.57 18.00
C LYS A 274 14.35 9.91 18.50
N TRP A 275 13.12 10.24 18.10
CA TRP A 275 12.45 11.49 18.43
C TRP A 275 11.80 11.46 19.82
N VAL A 276 11.12 10.36 20.10
CA VAL A 276 10.25 10.21 21.25
C VAL A 276 10.31 8.77 21.76
N GLN A 277 10.44 8.59 23.07
CA GLN A 277 10.31 7.29 23.72
C GLN A 277 9.10 7.28 24.65
N VAL A 278 8.24 6.27 24.51
CA VAL A 278 7.13 6.03 25.44
C VAL A 278 7.70 5.39 26.71
N ARG A 279 7.31 5.87 27.88
CA ARG A 279 7.57 5.17 29.14
C ARG A 279 6.75 3.88 29.17
N GLN A 280 7.37 2.74 28.92
CA GLN A 280 6.75 1.46 29.24
C GLN A 280 6.72 1.30 30.76
N THR A 281 5.59 1.58 31.38
CA THR A 281 5.26 0.99 32.68
C THR A 281 5.04 -0.50 32.44
N LYS A 282 5.90 -1.35 32.99
CA LYS A 282 5.68 -2.79 33.04
C LYS A 282 4.28 -3.04 33.63
N LEU A 283 3.36 -3.58 32.83
CA LEU A 283 2.19 -4.23 33.37
C LEU A 283 2.69 -5.53 34.02
N HIS A 284 2.62 -5.56 35.35
CA HIS A 284 2.98 -6.71 36.18
C HIS A 284 1.91 -7.80 36.11
#